data_AF-A0A3N5P9H9-F1
#
_entry.id   AF-A0A3N5P9H9-F1
#
_cell.length_a   1.000
_cell.length_b   1.000
_cell.length_c   1.000
_cell.angle_alpha   90.00
_cell.angle_beta   90.00
_cell.angle_gamma   90.00
#
_symmetry.space_group_name_H-M   'P 1'
#
loop_
_entity.id
_entity.type
_entity.pdbx_description
1 polymer ?
#
loop_
_entity_poly.entity_id
_entity_poly.type
_entity_poly.pdbx_seq_one_letter_code
_entity_poly.pdbx_strand_id
1 'polypeptide(L)'
;MNTKKGVIGILTGGGDVPGLNPAIRAVTIRASREGYQVIGIRRGWAGLVDIVREKDADNSNNFQVLTEEVVNRAGRTGGTFLHTSRTNPSRVKRDRLPLALQEKYTDD
;
A
#
# COMPACT_ATOMS: atom_id res chain seq x y z
N MET A 1 -26.93 5.62 -0.22
CA MET A 1 -25.55 5.57 0.31
C MET A 1 -24.78 4.59 -0.55
N ASN A 2 -23.73 5.02 -1.27
CA ASN A 2 -22.96 4.11 -2.11
C ASN A 2 -22.04 3.29 -1.21
N THR A 3 -22.54 2.16 -0.71
CA THR A 3 -21.76 1.23 0.11
C THR A 3 -20.68 0.63 -0.77
N LYS A 4 -19.41 1.00 -0.51
CA LYS A 4 -18.26 0.38 -1.16
C LYS A 4 -18.33 -1.14 -0.99
N LYS A 5 -18.18 -1.88 -2.09
CA LYS A 5 -18.21 -3.36 -2.09
C LYS A 5 -17.06 -3.96 -1.29
N GLY A 6 -15.96 -3.22 -1.17
CA GLY A 6 -14.78 -3.62 -0.41
C GLY A 6 -13.65 -2.61 -0.58
N VAL A 7 -12.50 -2.94 0.00
CA VAL A 7 -11.26 -2.17 -0.12
C VAL A 7 -10.18 -3.05 -0.72
N ILE A 8 -9.54 -2.58 -1.79
CA ILE A 8 -8.39 -3.24 -2.43
C ILE A 8 -7.12 -2.46 -2.06
N GLY A 9 -6.14 -3.16 -1.50
CA GLY A 9 -4.81 -2.62 -1.23
C GLY A 9 -3.82 -2.98 -2.34
N ILE A 10 -3.06 -2.00 -2.82
CA ILE A 10 -2.01 -2.19 -3.82
C ILE A 10 -0.67 -1.78 -3.21
N LEU A 11 0.34 -2.63 -3.33
CA LEU A 11 1.73 -2.30 -3.01
C LEU A 11 2.63 -2.74 -4.17
N THR A 12 3.77 -2.07 -4.32
CA THR A 12 4.82 -2.47 -5.25
C THR A 12 6.00 -3.02 -4.46
N GLY A 13 6.35 -4.28 -4.71
CA GLY A 13 7.54 -4.92 -4.15
C GLY A 13 8.64 -5.05 -5.19
N GLY A 14 9.90 -4.96 -4.76
CA GLY A 14 11.05 -5.14 -5.64
C GLY A 14 11.56 -3.83 -6.26
N GLY A 15 12.12 -3.89 -7.46
CA GLY A 15 12.65 -2.72 -8.16
C GLY A 15 11.58 -1.94 -8.93
N ASP A 16 11.84 -0.65 -9.13
CA ASP A 16 10.98 0.22 -9.93
C ASP A 16 11.13 -0.07 -11.43
N VAL A 17 10.00 -0.25 -12.13
CA VAL A 17 9.94 -0.45 -13.58
C VAL A 17 8.88 0.47 -14.20
N PRO A 18 9.02 0.90 -15.46
CA PRO A 18 8.14 1.90 -16.07
C PRO A 18 6.66 1.47 -16.19
N GLY A 19 6.35 0.18 -16.05
CA GLY A 19 4.98 -0.34 -16.14
C GLY A 19 4.14 -0.25 -14.87
N LEU A 20 4.72 0.06 -13.71
CA LEU A 20 4.01 -0.02 -12.43
C LEU A 20 2.92 1.05 -12.29
N ASN A 21 3.23 2.31 -12.63
CA ASN A 21 2.26 3.40 -12.53
C ASN A 21 1.04 3.20 -13.47
N PRO A 22 1.22 2.81 -14.75
CA PRO A 22 0.11 2.41 -15.60
C PRO A 22 -0.71 1.23 -15.05
N ALA A 23 -0.07 0.22 -14.46
CA ALA A 23 -0.75 -0.93 -13.87
C ALA A 23 -1.61 -0.52 -12.66
N ILE A 24 -1.06 0.25 -11.72
CA ILE A 24 -1.78 0.79 -10.56
C ILE A 24 -2.98 1.61 -11.03
N ARG A 25 -2.79 2.46 -12.05
CA ARG A 25 -3.85 3.26 -12.66
C ARG A 25 -4.97 2.40 -13.24
N ALA A 26 -4.63 1.38 -14.04
CA ALA A 26 -5.61 0.51 -14.67
C ALA A 26 -6.48 -0.23 -13.64
N VAL A 27 -5.84 -0.80 -12.60
CA VAL A 27 -6.54 -1.48 -11.50
C VAL A 27 -7.43 -0.50 -10.74
N THR A 28 -6.91 0.69 -10.40
CA THR A 28 -7.66 1.70 -9.65
C THR A 28 -8.92 2.15 -10.39
N ILE A 29 -8.81 2.48 -11.68
CA ILE A 29 -9.94 2.93 -12.48
C ILE A 29 -10.99 1.82 -12.61
N ARG A 30 -10.57 0.58 -12.90
CA ARG A 30 -11.53 -0.53 -13.01
C ARG A 30 -12.22 -0.82 -11.69
N ALA A 31 -11.47 -0.95 -10.60
CA ALA A 31 -12.01 -1.24 -9.28
C ALA A 31 -12.99 -0.16 -8.79
N SER A 32 -12.65 1.12 -8.99
CA SER A 32 -13.53 2.24 -8.65
C SER A 32 -14.87 2.17 -9.39
N ARG A 33 -14.87 1.87 -10.69
CA ARG A 33 -16.10 1.69 -11.49
C ARG A 33 -16.94 0.50 -11.04
N GLU A 34 -16.32 -0.53 -10.49
CA GLU A 34 -16.98 -1.71 -9.93
C GLU A 34 -17.52 -1.48 -8.51
N GLY A 35 -17.25 -0.30 -7.91
CA GLY A 35 -17.70 0.08 -6.57
C GLY A 35 -16.74 -0.30 -5.44
N TYR A 36 -15.47 -0.57 -5.73
CA TYR A 36 -14.43 -0.80 -4.73
C TYR A 36 -13.67 0.50 -4.41
N GLN A 37 -13.28 0.65 -3.14
CA GLN A 37 -12.29 1.66 -2.76
C GLN A 37 -10.90 1.07 -2.96
N VAL A 38 -9.96 1.86 -3.48
CA VAL A 38 -8.57 1.42 -3.67
C VAL A 38 -7.65 2.25 -2.78
N ILE A 39 -6.74 1.57 -2.09
CA ILE A 39 -5.66 2.19 -1.32
C ILE A 39 -4.31 1.73 -1.87
N GLY A 40 -3.36 2.66 -1.93
CA GLY A 40 -1.99 2.40 -2.31
C GLY A 40 -1.11 2.44 -1.07
N ILE A 41 -0.44 1.33 -0.77
CA ILE A 41 0.50 1.21 0.33
C ILE A 41 1.84 1.76 -0.13
N ARG A 42 2.39 2.68 0.66
CA ARG A 42 3.66 3.35 0.39
C ARG A 42 4.84 2.46 0.79
N ARG A 43 6.00 2.65 0.17
CA ARG A 43 7.25 1.93 0.52
C ARG A 43 7.10 0.41 0.49
N GLY A 44 6.27 -0.15 -0.39
CA GLY A 44 6.06 -1.60 -0.52
C GLY A 44 5.73 -2.29 0.81
N TRP A 45 6.42 -3.40 1.10
CA TRP A 45 6.19 -4.18 2.32
C TRP A 45 6.53 -3.44 3.61
N ALA A 46 7.53 -2.55 3.60
CA ALA A 46 7.87 -1.72 4.76
C ALA A 46 6.65 -0.91 5.23
N GLY A 47 5.99 -0.19 4.32
CA GLY A 47 4.86 0.65 4.72
C GLY A 47 3.65 -0.16 5.19
N LEU A 48 3.47 -1.40 4.71
CA LEU A 48 2.44 -2.31 5.23
C LEU A 48 2.75 -2.74 6.67
N VAL A 49 4.00 -3.15 6.93
CA VAL A 49 4.47 -3.58 8.25
C VAL A 49 4.41 -2.43 9.25
N ASP A 50 4.73 -1.21 8.81
CA ASP A 50 4.72 -0.03 9.66
C ASP A 50 3.30 0.48 9.99
N ILE A 51 2.21 -0.16 9.50
CA ILE A 51 0.83 0.29 9.78
C ILE A 51 0.47 0.08 11.24
N VAL A 52 -0.01 1.14 11.85
CA VAL A 52 -0.54 1.18 13.21
C VAL A 52 -2.06 0.97 13.11
N ARG A 53 -2.59 -0.05 13.79
CA ARG A 53 -3.99 -0.51 13.61
C ARG A 53 -5.00 0.24 14.48
N GLU A 54 -4.50 1.03 15.41
CA GLU A 54 -5.23 1.91 16.29
C GLU A 54 -6.02 2.92 15.46
N LYS A 55 -7.29 3.11 15.81
CA LYS A 55 -8.25 3.88 15.02
C LYS A 55 -7.79 5.32 14.75
N ASP A 56 -7.09 5.90 15.71
CA ASP A 56 -6.67 7.31 15.69
C ASP A 56 -5.19 7.49 15.29
N ALA A 57 -4.52 6.41 14.86
CA ALA A 57 -3.14 6.49 14.42
C ALA A 57 -3.01 7.12 13.03
N ASP A 58 -2.08 8.06 12.91
CA ASP A 58 -1.74 8.66 11.63
C ASP A 58 -0.92 7.68 10.77
N ASN A 59 -1.58 7.13 9.75
CA ASN A 59 -0.99 6.23 8.76
C ASN A 59 -0.82 6.91 7.38
N SER A 60 -0.86 8.24 7.31
CA SER A 60 -0.71 9.01 6.05
C SER A 60 0.60 8.71 5.31
N ASN A 61 1.64 8.33 6.06
CA ASN A 61 2.92 7.89 5.52
C ASN A 61 2.92 6.43 5.05
N ASN A 62 1.92 5.63 5.39
CA ASN A 62 1.90 4.18 5.15
C ASN A 62 0.98 3.81 3.99
N PHE A 63 -0.13 4.53 3.83
CA PHE A 63 -1.02 4.34 2.70
C PHE A 63 -1.68 5.66 2.29
N GLN A 64 -2.24 5.66 1.08
CA GLN A 64 -3.08 6.74 0.58
C GLN A 64 -4.28 6.16 -0.18
N VAL A 65 -5.38 6.89 -0.22
CA VAL A 65 -6.51 6.54 -1.09
C VAL A 65 -6.14 6.83 -2.54
N LEU A 66 -6.38 5.86 -3.43
CA LEU A 66 -6.16 6.04 -4.86
C LEU A 66 -7.47 6.45 -5.52
N THR A 67 -7.57 7.74 -5.86
CA THR A 67 -8.65 8.27 -6.68
C THR A 67 -8.25 8.30 -8.15
N GLU A 68 -9.23 8.42 -9.04
CA GLU A 68 -8.97 8.59 -10.48
C GLU A 68 -8.06 9.79 -10.77
N GLU A 69 -8.24 10.89 -10.03
CA GLU A 69 -7.37 12.07 -10.14
C GLU A 69 -5.91 11.75 -9.77
N VAL A 70 -5.69 11.09 -8.63
CA VAL A 70 -4.34 10.74 -8.14
C VAL A 70 -3.61 9.88 -9.17
N VAL A 71 -4.25 8.83 -9.67
CA VAL A 71 -3.59 7.91 -10.61
C VAL A 71 -3.42 8.48 -12.01
N ASN A 72 -4.29 9.40 -12.45
CA ASN A 72 -4.12 10.12 -13.72
C ASN A 72 -2.93 11.10 -13.66
N ARG A 73 -2.70 11.74 -12.52
CA ARG A 73 -1.53 12.60 -12.29
C ARG A 73 -0.25 11.77 -12.24
N ALA A 74 -0.27 10.67 -11.49
CA ALA A 74 0.91 9.83 -11.25
C ALA A 74 1.30 8.95 -12.45
N GLY A 75 0.36 8.58 -13.32
CA GLY A 75 0.60 7.69 -14.47
C GLY A 75 1.67 8.17 -15.47
N ARG A 76 2.06 9.45 -15.43
CA ARG A 76 3.08 10.05 -16.30
C ARG A 76 4.46 10.16 -15.64
N THR A 77 4.60 9.67 -14.40
CA THR A 77 5.85 9.75 -13.64
C THR A 77 6.66 8.45 -13.78
N GLY A 78 7.99 8.57 -13.74
CA GLY A 78 8.89 7.42 -13.71
C GLY A 78 8.89 6.70 -12.36
N GLY A 79 9.36 5.46 -12.35
CA GLY A 79 9.40 4.60 -11.16
C GLY A 79 8.02 4.24 -10.66
N THR A 80 7.82 4.18 -9.33
CA THR A 80 6.48 4.08 -8.74
C THR A 80 6.16 5.19 -7.75
N PHE A 81 4.99 5.83 -7.91
CA PHE A 81 4.58 6.93 -7.01
C PHE A 81 4.23 6.46 -5.60
N LEU A 82 4.07 5.15 -5.40
CA LEU A 82 3.95 4.53 -4.08
C LEU A 82 5.30 4.29 -3.41
N HIS A 83 6.40 4.39 -4.15
CA HIS A 83 7.73 3.91 -3.79
C HIS A 83 7.76 2.42 -3.42
N THR A 84 8.96 1.85 -3.42
CA THR A 84 9.19 0.44 -3.11
C THR A 84 10.15 0.29 -1.93
N SER A 85 10.17 -0.89 -1.32
CA SER A 85 11.21 -1.30 -0.38
C SER A 85 11.67 -2.72 -0.69
N ARG A 86 12.89 -3.06 -0.24
CA ARG A 86 13.42 -4.44 -0.25
C ARG A 86 13.03 -5.23 1.00
N THR A 87 12.00 -4.78 1.72
CA THR A 87 11.53 -5.46 2.92
C THR A 87 10.94 -6.81 2.55
N ASN A 88 11.46 -7.86 3.20
CA ASN A 88 10.88 -9.19 3.13
C ASN A 88 9.93 -9.36 4.32
N PRO A 89 8.61 -9.44 4.11
CA PRO A 89 7.64 -9.55 5.20
C PRO A 89 7.80 -10.83 6.03
N SER A 90 8.39 -11.88 5.47
CA SER A 90 8.67 -13.14 6.18
C SER A 90 9.95 -13.11 7.02
N ARG A 91 10.78 -12.07 6.89
CA ARG A 91 12.09 -11.95 7.58
C ARG A 91 12.27 -10.58 8.23
N VAL A 92 11.18 -9.99 8.71
CA VAL A 92 11.22 -8.72 9.43
C VAL A 92 11.80 -8.98 10.81
N LYS A 93 12.83 -8.21 11.18
CA LYS A 93 13.42 -8.27 12.52
C LYS A 93 12.36 -7.91 13.57
N ARG A 94 12.46 -8.52 14.75
CA ARG A 94 11.50 -8.33 15.85
C ARG A 94 11.30 -6.87 16.24
N ASP A 95 12.37 -6.07 16.26
CA ASP A 95 12.35 -4.63 16.54
C ASP A 95 11.53 -3.80 15.53
N ARG A 96 11.27 -4.35 14.34
CA ARG A 96 10.51 -3.71 13.25
C ARG A 96 9.14 -4.34 13.02
N LEU A 97 8.75 -5.33 13.82
CA LEU A 97 7.38 -5.84 13.79
C LEU A 97 6.43 -4.81 14.42
N PRO A 98 5.17 -4.73 13.97
CA PRO A 98 4.12 -4.03 14.70
C PRO A 98 4.11 -4.47 16.16
N LEU A 99 3.92 -3.53 17.09
CA LEU A 99 3.88 -3.81 18.54
C LEU A 99 2.94 -4.99 18.85
N ALA A 100 1.76 -5.01 18.24
CA ALA A 100 0.77 -6.09 18.40
C ALA A 100 1.24 -7.49 17.93
N LEU A 101 2.30 -7.58 17.13
CA LEU A 101 2.87 -8.84 16.65
C LEU A 101 4.17 -9.23 17.36
N GLN A 102 4.83 -8.31 18.07
CA GLN A 102 6.08 -8.60 18.78
C GLN A 102 5.89 -9.64 19.88
N GLU A 103 4.73 -9.66 20.54
CA GLU A 103 4.39 -10.66 21.55
C GLU A 103 4.12 -12.05 20.95
N LYS A 104 3.69 -12.11 19.69
CA LYS A 104 3.27 -13.35 19.02
C LYS A 104 4.43 -14.10 18.36
N TYR A 105 5.46 -13.40 17.93
CA TYR A 105 6.63 -13.99 17.28
C TYR A 105 7.84 -13.90 18.23
N THR A 106 7.96 -14.91 19.09
CA THR A 106 9.00 -15.03 20.14
C THR A 106 10.27 -15.73 19.69
N ASP A 107 10.29 -16.33 18.51
CA ASP A 107 11.44 -17.05 18.00
C ASP A 107 12.37 -16.09 17.22
N ASP A 108 13.67 -16.13 17.53
CA ASP A 108 14.74 -15.28 16.96
C ASP A 108 15.07 -15.60 15.49
#